data_AF-A0A419ZSS8-F1
#
_entry.id   AF-A0A419ZSS8-F1
#
_cell.length_a   1.000
_cell.length_b   1.000
_cell.length_c   1.000
_cell.angle_alpha   90.00
_cell.angle_beta   90.00
_cell.angle_gamma   90.00
#
_symmetry.space_group_name_H-M   'P 1'
#
loop_
_entity.id
_entity.type
_entity.pdbx_description
1 polymer ?
#
loop_
_entity_poly.entity_id
_entity_poly.type
_entity_poly.pdbx_seq_one_letter_code
_entity_poly.pdbx_strand_id
1 'polypeptide(L)'
;MKPALLHSVIDQLLNAIDHRPELADDVLHFLFDEVNEIREGLCDVSTRHGRDTVHADGSVTFGIGVELRATERLMQFTHAIAQGVVPHMPLAGGA
;
A
#
# COMPACT_ATOMS: atom_id res chain seq x y z
N MET A 1 9.90 -4.57 7.95
CA MET A 1 10.45 -3.63 6.91
C MET A 1 10.04 -2.19 7.25
N LYS A 2 10.75 -1.13 6.79
CA LYS A 2 10.31 0.27 7.03
C LYS A 2 9.02 0.55 6.24
N PRO A 3 7.96 1.14 6.84
CA PRO A 3 6.71 1.44 6.14
C PRO A 3 6.94 2.35 4.93
N ALA A 4 6.56 1.86 3.75
CA ALA A 4 6.63 2.59 2.48
C ALA A 4 5.30 3.30 2.19
N LEU A 5 5.36 4.40 1.43
CA LEU A 5 4.15 5.05 0.92
C LEU A 5 3.45 4.11 -0.06
N LEU A 6 2.11 4.05 0.02
CA LEU A 6 1.32 3.10 -0.77
C LEU A 6 1.58 3.23 -2.27
N HIS A 7 1.65 4.46 -2.81
CA HIS A 7 1.90 4.69 -4.24
C HIS A 7 3.23 4.08 -4.69
N SER A 8 4.29 4.19 -3.89
CA SER A 8 5.61 3.65 -4.23
C SER A 8 5.62 2.12 -4.27
N VAL A 9 4.75 1.48 -3.49
CA VAL A 9 4.58 0.02 -3.50
C VAL A 9 3.76 -0.42 -4.71
N ILE A 10 2.73 0.34 -5.08
CA ILE A 10 1.95 0.11 -6.31
C ILE A 10 2.85 0.25 -7.54
N ASP A 11 3.68 1.29 -7.62
CA ASP A 11 4.61 1.49 -8.74
C ASP A 11 5.58 0.30 -8.89
N GLN A 12 6.03 -0.28 -7.78
CA GLN A 12 6.88 -1.47 -7.80
C GLN A 12 6.14 -2.71 -8.31
N LEU A 13 4.88 -2.90 -7.91
CA LEU A 13 4.05 -4.00 -8.40
C LEU A 13 3.78 -3.86 -9.90
N LEU A 14 3.40 -2.67 -10.37
CA LEU A 14 3.18 -2.39 -11.78
C LEU A 14 4.45 -2.65 -12.60
N ASN A 15 5.60 -2.13 -12.14
CA ASN A 15 6.87 -2.38 -12.79
C ASN A 15 7.22 -3.87 -12.82
N ALA A 16 6.93 -4.63 -11.75
CA ALA A 16 7.17 -6.07 -11.74
C ALA A 16 6.27 -6.82 -12.73
N ILE A 17 4.99 -6.43 -12.84
CA ILE A 17 4.04 -6.99 -13.81
C ILE A 17 4.47 -6.67 -15.24
N ASP A 18 4.92 -5.44 -15.52
CA ASP A 18 5.40 -5.04 -16.85
C ASP A 18 6.56 -5.93 -17.35
N HIS A 19 7.43 -6.37 -16.42
CA HIS A 19 8.55 -7.25 -16.73
C HIS A 19 8.21 -8.75 -16.67
N ARG A 20 7.12 -9.12 -15.97
CA ARG A 20 6.66 -10.49 -15.75
C ARG A 20 5.12 -10.54 -15.75
N PRO A 21 4.49 -10.47 -16.93
CA PRO A 21 3.04 -10.41 -17.05
C PRO A 21 2.33 -11.63 -16.46
N GLU A 22 3.01 -12.76 -16.37
CA GLU A 22 2.51 -13.99 -15.76
C GLU A 22 2.17 -13.85 -14.27
N LEU A 23 2.72 -12.84 -13.57
CA LEU A 23 2.43 -12.56 -12.16
C LEU A 23 1.20 -11.67 -11.96
N ALA A 24 0.59 -11.15 -13.03
CA ALA A 24 -0.53 -10.22 -12.93
C ALA A 24 -1.72 -10.81 -12.17
N ASP A 25 -2.08 -12.06 -12.46
CA ASP A 25 -3.21 -12.74 -11.80
C ASP A 25 -2.95 -12.95 -10.31
N ASP A 26 -1.71 -13.31 -9.92
CA ASP A 26 -1.34 -13.46 -8.52
C ASP A 26 -1.41 -12.13 -7.75
N VAL A 27 -0.96 -11.04 -8.39
CA VAL A 27 -1.04 -9.70 -7.81
C VAL A 27 -2.50 -9.27 -7.65
N LEU A 28 -3.35 -9.49 -8.65
CA LEU A 28 -4.78 -9.20 -8.56
C LEU A 28 -5.43 -10.04 -7.44
N HIS A 29 -5.16 -11.33 -7.37
CA HIS A 29 -5.73 -12.21 -6.36
C HIS A 29 -5.26 -11.87 -4.93
N PHE A 30 -4.06 -11.32 -4.78
CA PHE A 30 -3.56 -10.79 -3.51
C PHE A 30 -4.24 -9.49 -3.12
N LEU A 31 -4.36 -8.54 -4.05
CA LEU A 31 -4.89 -7.21 -3.76
C LEU A 31 -6.40 -7.22 -3.55
N PHE A 32 -7.12 -8.05 -4.30
CA PHE A 32 -8.57 -8.08 -4.32
C PHE A 32 -9.13 -9.34 -3.64
N ASP A 33 -10.27 -9.18 -3.00
CA ASP A 33 -11.06 -10.29 -2.48
C ASP A 33 -11.97 -10.91 -3.56
N GLU A 34 -12.87 -11.81 -3.15
CA GLU A 34 -13.79 -12.51 -4.05
C GLU A 34 -14.86 -11.60 -4.68
N VAL A 35 -15.09 -10.40 -4.14
CA VAL A 35 -16.03 -9.41 -4.67
C VAL A 35 -15.34 -8.28 -5.45
N ASN A 36 -14.02 -8.40 -5.68
CA ASN A 36 -13.17 -7.40 -6.33
C ASN A 36 -12.99 -6.11 -5.52
N GLU A 37 -13.13 -6.18 -4.20
CA GLU A 37 -12.77 -5.09 -3.29
C GLU A 37 -11.32 -5.22 -2.83
N ILE A 38 -10.67 -4.09 -2.52
CA ILE A 38 -9.31 -4.09 -1.99
C ILE A 38 -9.33 -4.79 -0.62
N ARG A 39 -8.54 -5.84 -0.45
CA ARG A 39 -8.48 -6.58 0.81
C ARG A 39 -8.11 -5.66 1.97
N GLU A 40 -8.81 -5.84 3.08
CA GLU A 40 -8.51 -5.14 4.32
C GLU A 40 -7.09 -5.46 4.84
N GLY A 41 -6.48 -4.48 5.50
CA GLY A 41 -5.15 -4.63 6.10
C GLY A 41 -3.98 -4.60 5.11
N LEU A 42 -4.19 -4.15 3.87
CA LEU A 42 -3.12 -3.90 2.90
C LEU A 42 -2.52 -2.49 2.99
N CYS A 43 -3.28 -1.54 3.53
CA CYS A 43 -2.80 -0.19 3.79
C CYS A 43 -3.24 0.32 5.16
N ASP A 44 -2.40 1.19 5.73
CA ASP A 44 -2.68 1.95 6.95
C ASP A 44 -2.78 3.43 6.61
N VAL A 45 -3.68 4.12 7.31
CA VAL A 45 -3.83 5.58 7.21
C VAL A 45 -3.09 6.22 8.38
N SER A 46 -2.17 7.12 8.08
CA SER A 46 -1.49 7.95 9.07
C SER A 46 -1.87 9.41 8.87
N THR A 47 -2.38 10.05 9.92
CA THR A 47 -2.57 11.49 9.95
C THR A 47 -1.35 12.16 10.56
N ARG A 48 -0.83 13.16 9.88
CA ARG A 48 0.27 13.98 10.38
C ARG A 48 -0.18 15.42 10.50
N HIS A 49 0.00 15.99 11.68
CA HIS A 49 -0.16 17.42 11.87
C HIS A 49 0.93 18.14 11.07
N GLY A 50 0.50 18.96 10.12
CA GLY A 50 1.36 19.85 9.35
C GLY A 50 1.80 21.04 10.20
N ARG A 51 2.47 22.01 9.58
CA ARG A 51 2.83 23.24 10.29
C ARG A 51 1.61 24.16 10.34
N ASP A 52 1.18 24.53 11.54
CA ASP A 52 0.21 25.61 11.72
C ASP A 52 0.87 26.95 11.41
N THR A 53 0.15 27.79 10.68
CA THR A 53 0.61 29.14 10.32
C THR A 53 -0.38 30.16 10.85
N VAL A 54 0.12 31.07 11.69
CA VAL A 54 -0.64 32.24 12.14
C VAL A 54 -0.30 33.40 11.21
N HIS A 55 -1.32 33.97 10.58
CA HIS A 55 -1.20 35.10 9.67
C HIS A 55 -1.26 36.42 10.43
N ALA A 56 -0.74 37.49 9.83
CA ALA A 56 -0.69 38.82 10.47
C ALA A 56 -2.08 39.44 10.71
N ASP A 57 -3.12 38.97 10.03
CA ASP A 57 -4.53 39.36 10.21
C ASP A 57 -5.22 38.62 11.37
N GLY A 58 -4.49 37.73 12.07
CA GLY A 58 -5.00 36.92 13.16
C GLY A 58 -5.66 35.60 12.73
N SER A 59 -5.71 35.30 11.43
CA SER A 59 -6.19 34.00 10.95
C SER A 59 -5.16 32.88 11.18
N VAL A 60 -5.64 31.65 11.37
CA VAL A 60 -4.79 30.46 11.56
C VAL A 60 -5.09 29.44 10.47
N THR A 61 -4.06 29.01 9.75
CA THR A 61 -4.15 27.86 8.83
C THR A 61 -3.61 26.63 9.53
N PHE A 62 -4.47 25.62 9.69
CA PHE A 62 -4.10 24.31 10.17
C PHE A 62 -3.68 23.42 9.01
N GLY A 63 -2.47 22.86 9.09
CA GLY A 63 -2.03 21.86 8.13
C GLY A 63 -2.41 20.48 8.61
N ILE A 64 -3.19 19.72 7.85
CA ILE A 64 -3.42 18.29 8.12
C ILE A 64 -2.95 17.51 6.89
N GLY A 65 -1.96 16.64 7.10
CA GLY A 65 -1.51 15.69 6.10
C GLY A 65 -2.13 14.32 6.36
N VAL A 66 -2.60 13.66 5.31
CA VAL A 66 -3.03 12.26 5.35
C VAL A 66 -2.08 11.47 4.46
N GLU A 67 -1.48 10.42 5.00
CA GLU A 67 -0.57 9.54 4.30
C GLU A 67 -1.12 8.11 4.30
N LEU A 68 -1.20 7.51 3.12
CA LEU A 68 -1.47 6.08 2.97
C LEU A 68 -0.15 5.31 2.92
N ARG A 69 0.00 4.34 3.80
CA ARG A 69 1.21 3.51 3.94
C ARG A 69 0.87 2.06 3.65
N ALA A 70 1.76 1.37 2.95
CA ALA A 70 1.63 -0.06 2.76
C ALA A 70 1.91 -0.78 4.08
N THR A 71 1.09 -1.77 4.42
CA THR A 71 1.35 -2.62 5.58
C THR A 71 2.55 -3.54 5.32
N GLU A 72 3.08 -4.13 6.39
CA GLU A 72 4.17 -5.11 6.26
C GLU A 72 3.79 -6.29 5.35
N ARG A 73 2.54 -6.72 5.40
CA ARG A 73 1.99 -7.76 4.53
C ARG A 73 2.11 -7.39 3.04
N LEU A 74 1.67 -6.19 2.66
CA LEU A 74 1.75 -5.71 1.28
C LEU A 74 3.21 -5.51 0.83
N MET A 75 4.06 -4.99 1.73
CA MET A 75 5.49 -4.80 1.43
C MET A 75 6.23 -6.13 1.21
N GLN A 76 5.96 -7.16 2.03
CA GLN A 76 6.56 -8.48 1.88
C GLN A 76 6.13 -9.15 0.56
N PHE A 77 4.85 -9.06 0.22
CA PHE A 77 4.34 -9.56 -1.04
C PHE A 77 4.99 -8.88 -2.24
N THR A 78 5.02 -7.54 -2.23
CA THR A 78 5.65 -6.74 -3.31
C THR A 78 7.12 -7.10 -3.48
N HIS A 79 7.84 -7.29 -2.38
CA HIS A 79 9.24 -7.72 -2.43
C HIS A 79 9.39 -9.09 -3.09
N ALA A 80 8.53 -10.07 -2.76
CA ALA A 80 8.56 -11.39 -3.38
C ALA A 80 8.26 -11.33 -4.89
N ILE A 81 7.24 -10.59 -5.29
CA ILE A 81 6.87 -10.38 -6.70
C ILE A 81 8.02 -9.72 -7.48
N ALA A 82 8.67 -8.70 -6.91
CA ALA A 82 9.83 -8.06 -7.53
C ALA A 82 11.00 -9.05 -7.75
N GLN A 83 11.18 -10.02 -6.84
CA GLN A 83 12.16 -11.11 -6.99
C GLN A 83 11.70 -12.21 -7.96
N GLY A 84 10.44 -12.20 -8.41
CA GLY A 84 9.88 -13.21 -9.33
C GLY A 84 9.43 -14.48 -8.62
N VAL A 85 9.22 -14.38 -7.32
CA VAL A 85 8.65 -15.45 -6.51
C VAL A 85 7.19 -15.14 -6.34
N VAL A 86 6.31 -16.10 -6.66
CA VAL A 86 4.92 -16.07 -6.22
C VAL A 86 4.92 -16.56 -4.77
N PRO A 87 4.77 -15.69 -3.77
CA PRO A 87 4.61 -16.18 -2.42
C PRO A 87 3.30 -16.97 -2.38
N HIS A 88 3.38 -18.27 -2.12
CA HIS A 88 2.20 -19.03 -1.73
C HIS A 88 1.67 -18.38 -0.46
N MET A 89 0.67 -17.52 -0.61
CA MET A 89 -0.04 -17.00 0.55
C MET A 89 -0.52 -18.21 1.33
N PRO A 90 -0.35 -18.25 2.66
CA PRO A 90 -1.25 -19.10 3.43
C PRO A 90 -2.64 -18.57 3.08
N LEU A 91 -3.40 -19.38 2.34
CA LEU A 91 -4.85 -19.25 2.33
C LEU A 91 -5.19 -19.09 3.80
N ALA A 92 -5.75 -17.94 4.18
CA ALA A 92 -6.32 -17.78 5.49
C ALA A 92 -7.49 -18.77 5.55
N GLY A 93 -7.18 -20.01 5.88
CA GLY A 93 -8.10 -21.07 6.19
C GLY A 93 -8.30 -21.09 7.70
N GLY A 94 -9.55 -21.03 8.11
CA GLY A 94 -10.01 -21.14 9.50
C GLY A 94 -10.54 -19.81 10.01
N ALA A 95 -11.82 -19.65 10.32
CA ALA A 95 -12.89 -20.60 10.59
C ALA A 95 -14.26 -19.98 10.24
#